data_AF-A0A9P5NPK1-F1
#
_entry.id   AF-A0A9P5NPK1-F1
#
_cell.length_a   1.000
_cell.length_b   1.000
_cell.length_c   1.000
_cell.angle_alpha   90.00
_cell.angle_beta   90.00
_cell.angle_gamma   90.00
#
_symmetry.space_group_name_H-M   'P 1'
#
loop_
_entity.id
_entity.type
_entity.pdbx_description
1 polymer ?
#
loop_
_entity_poly.entity_id
_entity_poly.type
_entity_poly.pdbx_seq_one_letter_code
_entity_poly.pdbx_strand_id
1 'polypeptide(L)'
;MNSKQTDVFLPVEILQDCFGYLRIQDRKNLSLACNLFRSICLPSLFESVSYSLSISETTIRSRRQTQLGKAKDEIQRFKSIAESSIHAPLIRKCVMSDILMLDRGSSIDDEVATAYASFTRAFAECVPYFINMKEVNMENFNAKIDKKVLAALASLTLLEKVIFRPIGFFFFFFFE
;
A
#
# COMPACT_ATOMS: atom_id res chain seq x y z
N MET A 1 -22.35 52.98 9.94
CA MET A 1 -22.14 52.26 8.66
C MET A 1 -21.89 50.80 9.01
N ASN A 2 -22.91 49.95 8.87
CA ASN A 2 -22.81 48.52 9.18
C ASN A 2 -22.31 47.79 7.93
N SER A 3 -21.02 47.51 7.84
CA SER A 3 -20.52 46.57 6.83
C SER A 3 -21.03 45.19 7.22
N LYS A 4 -22.05 44.70 6.50
CA LYS A 4 -22.44 43.29 6.52
C LYS A 4 -21.22 42.51 6.00
N GLN A 5 -20.44 41.98 6.93
CA GLN A 5 -19.36 41.06 6.64
C GLN A 5 -20.04 39.78 6.14
N THR A 6 -20.16 39.66 4.83
CA THR A 6 -20.57 38.41 4.20
C THR A 6 -19.42 37.44 4.41
N ASP A 7 -19.62 36.46 5.29
CA ASP A 7 -18.75 35.28 5.35
C ASP A 7 -18.79 34.61 3.98
N VAL A 8 -17.75 34.86 3.18
CA VAL A 8 -17.57 34.19 1.90
C VAL A 8 -17.10 32.78 2.20
N PHE A 9 -18.06 31.86 2.35
CA PHE A 9 -17.77 30.45 2.47
C PHE A 9 -17.43 29.90 1.07
N LEU A 10 -16.19 29.45 0.89
CA LEU A 10 -15.78 28.80 -0.35
C LEU A 10 -16.51 27.45 -0.49
N PRO A 11 -17.06 27.13 -1.67
CA PRO A 11 -17.61 25.80 -1.95
C PRO A 11 -16.56 24.71 -1.75
N VAL A 12 -17.01 23.52 -1.35
CA VAL A 12 -16.13 22.38 -1.03
C VAL A 12 -15.29 21.96 -2.24
N GLU A 13 -15.86 22.06 -3.43
CA GLU A 13 -15.22 21.73 -4.70
C GLU A 13 -14.01 22.65 -4.96
N ILE A 14 -14.16 23.94 -4.67
CA ILE A 14 -13.06 24.91 -4.82
C ILE A 14 -11.97 24.64 -3.80
N LEU A 15 -12.34 24.30 -2.55
CA LEU A 15 -11.37 23.93 -1.52
C LEU A 15 -10.62 22.64 -1.88
N GLN A 16 -11.31 21.64 -2.45
CA GLN A 16 -10.71 20.40 -2.94
C GLN A 16 -9.66 20.68 -4.01
N ASP A 17 -9.99 21.51 -5.01
CA ASP A 17 -9.06 21.89 -6.06
C ASP A 17 -7.87 22.67 -5.51
N CYS A 18 -8.11 23.65 -4.63
CA CYS A 18 -7.04 24.39 -3.96
C CYS A 18 -6.11 23.48 -3.15
N PHE A 19 -6.67 22.52 -2.41
CA PHE A 19 -5.88 21.59 -1.60
C PHE A 19 -5.12 20.58 -2.47
N GLY A 20 -5.59 20.32 -3.69
CA GLY A 20 -4.88 19.51 -4.70
C GLY A 20 -3.49 20.05 -5.06
N TYR A 21 -3.29 21.37 -4.98
CA TYR A 21 -1.98 22.01 -5.22
C TYR A 21 -1.00 21.88 -4.04
N LEU A 22 -1.47 21.42 -2.89
CA LEU A 22 -0.65 21.30 -1.69
C LEU A 22 0.14 20.00 -1.66
N ARG A 23 1.35 20.07 -1.08
CA ARG A 23 2.15 18.88 -0.81
C ARG A 23 1.41 17.98 0.18
N ILE A 24 1.74 16.69 0.15
CA ILE A 24 1.06 15.70 1.00
C ILE A 24 1.20 16.03 2.51
N GLN A 25 2.34 16.61 2.90
CA GLN A 25 2.58 17.03 4.28
C GLN A 25 1.64 18.17 4.71
N ASP A 26 1.41 19.14 3.83
CA ASP A 26 0.53 20.28 4.13
C ASP A 26 -0.93 19.82 4.20
N ARG A 27 -1.35 18.94 3.30
CA ARG A 27 -2.68 18.30 3.36
C ARG A 27 -2.89 17.52 4.65
N LYS A 28 -1.86 16.81 5.11
CA LYS A 28 -1.89 16.11 6.39
C LYS A 28 -2.07 17.09 7.54
N ASN A 29 -1.31 18.19 7.57
CA ASN A 29 -1.46 19.22 8.59
C ASN A 29 -2.86 19.84 8.57
N LEU A 30 -3.41 20.17 7.39
CA LEU A 30 -4.76 20.69 7.25
C LEU A 30 -5.83 19.72 7.76
N SER A 31 -5.66 18.42 7.52
CA SER A 31 -6.61 17.40 7.99
C SER A 31 -6.73 17.33 9.52
N LEU A 32 -5.77 17.89 10.25
CA LEU A 32 -5.77 17.96 11.71
C LEU A 32 -6.44 19.23 12.24
N ALA A 33 -6.68 20.23 11.39
CA ALA A 33 -7.20 21.53 11.83
C ALA A 33 -8.70 21.51 12.15
N CYS A 34 -9.53 20.88 11.28
CA CYS A 34 -10.97 20.77 11.50
C CYS A 34 -11.60 19.61 10.71
N ASN A 35 -12.85 19.26 11.04
CA ASN A 35 -13.57 18.15 10.39
C ASN A 35 -13.83 18.39 8.89
N LEU A 36 -14.05 19.64 8.47
CA LEU A 36 -14.23 19.99 7.06
C LEU A 36 -12.95 19.73 6.26
N PHE A 37 -11.79 20.21 6.74
CA PHE A 37 -10.54 19.96 6.04
C PHE A 37 -10.14 18.50 6.12
N ARG A 38 -10.48 17.82 7.21
CA ARG A 38 -10.33 16.38 7.31
C ARG A 38 -11.11 15.67 6.21
N SER A 39 -12.40 15.94 6.02
CA SER A 39 -13.21 15.26 5.00
C SER A 39 -12.74 15.55 3.57
N ILE A 40 -12.20 16.75 3.33
CA ILE A 40 -11.62 17.14 2.04
C ILE A 40 -10.28 16.43 1.77
N CYS A 41 -9.37 16.39 2.76
CA CYS A 41 -8.03 15.86 2.56
C CYS A 41 -7.97 14.32 2.57
N LEU A 42 -8.82 13.66 3.38
CA LEU A 42 -8.72 12.22 3.64
C LEU A 42 -8.71 11.35 2.37
N PRO A 43 -9.59 11.57 1.38
CA PRO A 43 -9.60 10.76 0.16
C PRO A 43 -8.24 10.74 -0.55
N SER A 44 -7.58 11.90 -0.64
CA SER A 44 -6.28 12.02 -1.30
C SER A 44 -5.10 11.50 -0.47
N LEU A 45 -5.22 11.52 0.87
CA LEU A 45 -4.19 11.01 1.79
C LEU A 45 -4.19 9.48 1.86
N PHE A 46 -5.35 8.87 1.63
CA PHE A 46 -5.57 7.42 1.69
C PHE A 46 -5.91 6.83 0.31
N GLU A 47 -5.66 7.54 -0.78
CA GLU A 47 -5.95 7.03 -2.12
C GLU A 47 -5.10 5.79 -2.44
N SER A 48 -3.89 5.71 -1.89
CA SER A 48 -2.95 4.62 -2.12
C SER A 48 -2.49 3.99 -0.82
N VAL A 49 -2.40 2.67 -0.79
CA VAL A 49 -1.78 1.89 0.29
C VAL A 49 -0.60 1.07 -0.23
N SER A 50 0.47 1.02 0.55
CA SER A 50 1.62 0.16 0.27
C SER A 50 1.65 -1.00 1.25
N TYR A 51 2.02 -2.17 0.75
CA TYR A 51 2.12 -3.41 1.50
C TYR A 51 3.37 -4.16 1.07
N SER A 52 4.41 -4.16 1.91
CA SER A 52 5.74 -4.66 1.52
C SER A 52 6.31 -5.73 2.44
N LEU A 53 6.86 -6.78 1.83
CA LEU A 53 7.74 -7.75 2.48
C LEU A 53 9.17 -7.53 1.99
N SER A 54 10.13 -7.48 2.91
CA SER A 54 11.56 -7.40 2.56
C SER A 54 12.35 -8.29 3.50
N ILE A 55 12.75 -9.45 2.98
CA ILE A 55 13.60 -10.41 3.69
C ILE A 55 14.83 -10.65 2.83
N SER A 56 16.00 -10.37 3.41
CA SER A 56 17.28 -10.67 2.78
C SER A 56 17.97 -11.77 3.57
N GLU A 57 18.70 -12.62 2.88
CA GLU A 57 19.62 -13.56 3.52
C GLU A 57 20.73 -12.76 4.20
N THR A 58 20.67 -12.74 5.52
CA THR A 58 21.71 -12.14 6.36
C THR A 58 22.23 -13.22 7.29
N THR A 59 23.55 -13.33 7.38
CA THR A 59 24.25 -14.19 8.35
C THR A 59 23.98 -13.74 9.81
N ILE A 60 23.49 -12.52 10.00
CA ILE A 60 23.19 -11.94 11.30
C ILE A 60 21.75 -12.27 11.69
N ARG A 61 21.60 -13.23 12.63
CA ARG A 61 20.28 -13.65 13.16
C ARG A 61 19.42 -12.49 13.66
N SER A 62 20.00 -11.51 14.33
CA SER A 62 19.25 -10.35 14.85
C SER A 62 18.65 -9.47 13.74
N ARG A 63 19.33 -9.33 12.60
CA ARG A 63 18.79 -8.61 11.44
C ARG A 63 17.63 -9.37 10.81
N ARG A 64 17.76 -10.69 10.67
CA ARG A 64 16.68 -11.55 10.17
C ARG A 64 15.45 -11.45 11.07
N GLN A 65 15.63 -11.55 12.39
CA GLN A 65 14.53 -11.43 13.35
C GLN A 65 13.87 -10.05 13.32
N THR A 66 14.66 -8.98 13.10
CA THR A 66 14.14 -7.63 12.89
C THR A 66 13.30 -7.53 11.61
N GLN A 67 13.74 -8.15 10.51
CA GLN A 67 12.98 -8.18 9.25
C GLN A 67 11.66 -8.94 9.40
N LEU A 68 11.67 -10.08 10.07
CA LEU A 68 10.45 -10.83 10.39
C LEU A 68 9.50 -10.04 11.30
N GLY A 69 10.04 -9.29 12.27
CA GLY A 69 9.26 -8.37 13.10
C GLY A 69 8.57 -7.29 12.26
N LYS A 70 9.33 -6.62 11.39
CA LYS A 70 8.79 -5.61 10.47
C LYS A 70 7.72 -6.18 9.53
N ALA A 71 7.88 -7.42 9.06
CA ALA A 71 6.87 -8.10 8.24
C ALA A 71 5.55 -8.28 9.01
N LYS A 72 5.62 -8.65 10.29
CA LYS A 72 4.43 -8.76 11.16
C LYS A 72 3.78 -7.40 11.39
N ASP A 73 4.57 -6.36 11.64
CA ASP A 73 4.06 -5.00 11.81
C ASP A 73 3.35 -4.50 10.55
N GLU A 74 3.91 -4.78 9.37
CA GLU A 74 3.31 -4.38 8.09
C GLU A 74 2.03 -5.17 7.80
N ILE A 75 1.97 -6.48 8.12
CA ILE A 75 0.72 -7.27 8.09
C ILE A 75 -0.34 -6.62 8.97
N GLN A 76 0.01 -6.28 10.21
CA GLN A 76 -0.95 -5.72 11.16
C GLN A 76 -1.42 -4.32 10.75
N ARG A 77 -0.52 -3.50 10.22
CA ARG A 77 -0.87 -2.18 9.67
C ARG A 77 -1.79 -2.29 8.46
N PHE A 78 -1.54 -3.23 7.56
CA PHE A 78 -2.40 -3.43 6.40
C PHE A 78 -3.81 -3.90 6.81
N LYS A 79 -3.87 -4.84 7.76
CA LYS A 79 -5.13 -5.30 8.37
C LYS A 79 -5.92 -4.17 9.00
N SER A 80 -5.28 -3.32 9.81
CA SER A 80 -5.99 -2.22 10.48
C SER A 80 -6.54 -1.17 9.51
N ILE A 81 -5.90 -0.96 8.35
CA ILE A 81 -6.44 -0.11 7.28
C ILE A 81 -7.64 -0.78 6.62
N ALA A 82 -7.56 -2.08 6.30
CA ALA A 82 -8.64 -2.84 5.68
C ALA A 82 -9.89 -2.93 6.56
N GLU A 83 -9.72 -3.09 7.87
CA GLU A 83 -10.81 -3.15 8.85
C GLU A 83 -11.44 -1.78 9.15
N SER A 84 -10.79 -0.68 8.72
CA SER A 84 -11.28 0.66 8.98
C SER A 84 -12.41 1.06 8.03
N SER A 85 -13.61 1.24 8.56
CA SER A 85 -14.78 1.73 7.82
C SER A 85 -14.58 3.13 7.20
N ILE A 86 -13.62 3.90 7.72
CA ILE A 86 -13.30 5.25 7.22
C ILE A 86 -12.25 5.19 6.11
N HIS A 87 -11.18 4.40 6.29
CA HIS A 87 -10.03 4.43 5.37
C HIS A 87 -10.15 3.42 4.24
N ALA A 88 -10.69 2.22 4.49
CA ALA A 88 -10.78 1.17 3.48
C ALA A 88 -11.55 1.60 2.20
N PRO A 89 -12.69 2.32 2.30
CA PRO A 89 -13.40 2.77 1.11
C PRO A 89 -12.66 3.84 0.30
N LEU A 90 -11.63 4.47 0.86
CA LEU A 90 -10.85 5.53 0.19
C LEU A 90 -9.70 4.97 -0.65
N ILE A 91 -9.27 3.74 -0.38
CA ILE A 91 -8.18 3.10 -1.11
C ILE A 91 -8.64 2.81 -2.56
N ARG A 92 -7.94 3.42 -3.51
CA ARG A 92 -8.11 3.18 -4.95
C ARG A 92 -6.92 2.46 -5.56
N LYS A 93 -5.76 2.54 -4.92
CA LYS A 93 -4.52 1.96 -5.39
C LYS A 93 -3.83 1.15 -4.30
N CYS A 94 -3.35 -0.03 -4.64
CA CYS A 94 -2.52 -0.83 -3.76
C CYS A 94 -1.18 -1.13 -4.43
N VAL A 95 -0.08 -0.97 -3.69
CA VAL A 95 1.25 -1.40 -4.10
C VAL A 95 1.68 -2.54 -3.20
N MET A 96 1.71 -3.76 -3.75
CA MET A 96 2.24 -4.95 -3.11
C MET A 96 3.68 -5.14 -3.56
N SER A 97 4.62 -5.19 -2.63
CA SER A 97 6.05 -5.40 -2.95
C SER A 97 6.59 -6.57 -2.16
N ASP A 98 7.33 -7.45 -2.83
CA ASP A 98 8.03 -8.56 -2.18
C ASP A 98 9.49 -8.56 -2.60
N ILE A 99 10.41 -8.42 -1.65
CA ILE A 99 11.84 -8.52 -1.90
C ILE A 99 12.37 -9.71 -1.09
N LEU A 100 12.53 -10.84 -1.77
CA LEU A 100 13.24 -12.01 -1.27
C LEU A 100 14.61 -12.10 -1.95
N MET A 101 15.65 -11.72 -1.22
CA MET A 101 17.04 -11.86 -1.65
C MET A 101 17.63 -13.07 -0.95
N LEU A 102 17.55 -14.24 -1.59
CA LEU A 102 18.12 -15.50 -1.11
C LEU A 102 19.33 -15.85 -1.98
N ASP A 103 20.41 -16.31 -1.36
CA ASP A 103 21.60 -16.77 -2.07
C ASP A 103 21.25 -17.95 -2.98
N ARG A 104 21.90 -18.02 -4.15
CA ARG A 104 21.67 -19.10 -5.11
C ARG A 104 22.04 -20.44 -4.47
N GLY A 105 21.03 -21.23 -4.12
CA GLY A 105 21.21 -22.56 -3.54
C GLY A 105 20.87 -22.67 -2.05
N SER A 106 20.52 -21.57 -1.37
CA SER A 106 19.91 -21.66 -0.05
C SER A 106 18.46 -22.11 -0.19
N SER A 107 18.09 -23.18 0.54
CA SER A 107 16.68 -23.53 0.69
C SER A 107 16.01 -22.44 1.51
N ILE A 108 14.84 -21.97 1.05
CA ILE A 108 13.96 -21.12 1.87
C ILE A 108 13.76 -21.84 3.21
N ASP A 109 14.20 -21.21 4.30
CA ASP A 109 13.94 -21.77 5.62
C ASP A 109 12.44 -21.69 5.96
N ASP A 110 12.00 -22.54 6.89
CA ASP A 110 10.58 -22.63 7.25
C ASP A 110 10.04 -21.29 7.81
N GLU A 111 10.89 -20.45 8.39
CA GLU A 111 10.50 -19.14 8.94
C GLU A 111 10.17 -18.14 7.84
N VAL A 112 11.02 -18.05 6.81
CA VAL A 112 10.81 -17.18 5.64
C VAL A 112 9.62 -17.67 4.82
N ALA A 113 9.49 -18.99 4.62
CA ALA A 113 8.31 -19.56 3.98
C ALA A 113 7.03 -19.23 4.75
N THR A 114 7.05 -19.35 6.08
CA THR A 114 5.91 -19.01 6.94
C THR A 114 5.58 -17.53 6.90
N ALA A 115 6.59 -16.65 6.90
CA ALA A 115 6.40 -15.20 6.80
C ALA A 115 5.78 -14.82 5.45
N TYR A 116 6.30 -15.35 4.34
CA TYR A 116 5.75 -15.13 3.01
C TYR A 116 4.31 -15.65 2.89
N ALA A 117 4.04 -16.87 3.38
CA ALA A 117 2.69 -17.44 3.36
C ALA A 117 1.71 -16.61 4.21
N SER A 118 2.16 -16.04 5.33
CA SER A 118 1.36 -15.15 6.16
C SER A 118 1.10 -13.81 5.47
N PHE A 119 2.10 -13.28 4.77
CA PHE A 119 2.01 -12.05 3.99
C PHE A 119 1.01 -12.16 2.83
N THR A 120 1.14 -13.20 1.99
CA THR A 120 0.22 -13.43 0.86
C THR A 120 -1.21 -13.74 1.33
N ARG A 121 -1.35 -14.48 2.44
CA ARG A 121 -2.67 -14.75 3.05
C ARG A 121 -3.33 -13.47 3.54
N ALA A 122 -2.61 -12.64 4.30
CA ALA A 122 -3.14 -11.38 4.79
C ALA A 122 -3.55 -10.46 3.64
N PHE A 123 -2.77 -10.40 2.56
CA PHE A 123 -3.15 -9.69 1.35
C PHE A 123 -4.50 -10.19 0.79
N ALA A 124 -4.61 -11.50 0.57
CA ALA A 124 -5.82 -12.10 0.00
C ALA A 124 -7.06 -11.90 0.90
N GLU A 125 -6.89 -11.90 2.22
CA GLU A 125 -7.97 -11.63 3.19
C GLU A 125 -8.40 -10.16 3.20
N CYS A 126 -7.45 -9.22 3.13
CA CYS A 126 -7.73 -7.79 3.28
C CYS A 126 -8.17 -7.10 2.00
N VAL A 127 -7.72 -7.57 0.84
CA VAL A 127 -7.99 -6.95 -0.45
C VAL A 127 -9.49 -6.71 -0.72
N PRO A 128 -10.40 -7.67 -0.46
CA PRO A 128 -11.83 -7.48 -0.71
C PRO A 128 -12.47 -6.32 0.06
N TYR A 129 -11.86 -5.85 1.15
CA TYR A 129 -12.38 -4.71 1.93
C TYR A 129 -12.14 -3.35 1.24
N PHE A 130 -11.21 -3.29 0.28
CA PHE A 130 -10.95 -2.08 -0.51
C PHE A 130 -11.90 -2.02 -1.71
N ILE A 131 -13.20 -1.81 -1.43
CA ILE A 131 -14.28 -1.90 -2.42
C ILE A 131 -14.13 -0.97 -3.63
N ASN A 132 -13.39 0.13 -3.48
CA ASN A 132 -13.15 1.14 -4.53
C ASN A 132 -11.77 1.00 -5.19
N MET A 133 -11.09 -0.12 -4.98
CA MET A 133 -9.77 -0.36 -5.54
C MET A 133 -9.83 -0.56 -7.06
N LYS A 134 -9.05 0.25 -7.77
CA LYS A 134 -8.96 0.30 -9.24
C LYS A 134 -7.62 -0.19 -9.77
N GLU A 135 -6.54 0.02 -9.02
CA GLU A 135 -5.19 -0.33 -9.44
C GLU A 135 -4.47 -1.17 -8.38
N VAL A 136 -3.86 -2.27 -8.82
CA VAL A 136 -2.92 -3.04 -8.00
C VAL A 136 -1.59 -3.16 -8.71
N ASN A 137 -0.52 -2.70 -8.06
CA ASN A 137 0.85 -2.82 -8.56
C ASN A 137 1.58 -3.88 -7.73
N MET A 138 2.00 -4.94 -8.39
CA MET A 138 2.90 -5.94 -7.82
C MET A 138 4.33 -5.62 -8.24
N GLU A 139 5.13 -5.16 -7.29
CA GLU A 139 6.52 -4.77 -7.49
C GLU A 139 7.48 -5.80 -6.92
N ASN A 140 8.64 -5.92 -7.55
CA ASN A 140 9.75 -6.77 -7.13
C ASN A 140 9.42 -8.27 -7.03
N PHE A 141 8.32 -8.72 -7.64
CA PHE A 141 7.88 -10.10 -7.55
C PHE A 141 8.90 -11.06 -8.20
N ASN A 142 9.58 -11.86 -7.38
CA ASN A 142 10.47 -12.94 -7.81
C ASN A 142 9.80 -14.33 -7.70
N ALA A 143 8.70 -14.43 -6.95
CA ALA A 143 8.02 -15.69 -6.65
C ALA A 143 6.81 -15.92 -7.56
N LYS A 144 6.35 -17.17 -7.62
CA LYS A 144 5.05 -17.49 -8.19
C LYS A 144 3.95 -16.83 -7.36
N ILE A 145 3.04 -16.11 -8.03
CA ILE A 145 1.89 -15.50 -7.36
C ILE A 145 0.98 -16.62 -6.82
N ASP A 146 0.60 -16.49 -5.55
CA ASP A 146 -0.31 -17.43 -4.91
C ASP A 146 -1.70 -17.36 -5.58
N LYS A 147 -2.31 -18.53 -5.82
CA LYS A 147 -3.65 -18.62 -6.39
C LYS A 147 -4.69 -17.85 -5.56
N LYS A 148 -4.50 -17.76 -4.24
CA LYS A 148 -5.35 -17.00 -3.32
C LYS A 148 -5.27 -15.50 -3.58
N VAL A 149 -4.08 -14.99 -3.89
CA VAL A 149 -3.88 -13.59 -4.27
C VAL A 149 -4.62 -13.29 -5.57
N LEU A 150 -4.49 -14.17 -6.57
CA LEU A 150 -5.21 -14.01 -7.84
C LEU A 150 -6.74 -14.09 -7.65
N ALA A 151 -7.22 -15.02 -6.83
CA ALA A 151 -8.65 -15.14 -6.52
C ALA A 151 -9.19 -13.90 -5.79
N ALA A 152 -8.43 -13.35 -4.85
CA ALA A 152 -8.80 -12.12 -4.15
C ALA A 152 -8.88 -10.92 -5.11
N LEU A 153 -7.93 -10.79 -6.03
CA LEU A 153 -7.99 -9.73 -7.06
C LEU A 153 -9.18 -9.91 -8.00
N ALA A 154 -9.47 -11.14 -8.40
CA ALA A 154 -10.64 -11.44 -9.23
C ALA A 154 -11.98 -11.15 -8.54
N SER A 155 -12.00 -11.03 -7.21
CA SER A 155 -13.20 -10.66 -6.45
C SER A 155 -13.52 -9.16 -6.47
N LEU A 156 -12.58 -8.32 -6.92
CA LEU A 156 -12.74 -6.87 -6.96
C LEU A 156 -13.50 -6.45 -8.22
N THR A 157 -14.71 -5.94 -8.05
CA THR A 157 -15.58 -5.57 -9.17
C THR A 157 -15.17 -4.27 -9.89
N LEU A 158 -14.46 -3.39 -9.19
CA LEU A 158 -14.00 -2.09 -9.71
C LEU A 158 -12.52 -2.08 -10.12
N LEU A 159 -11.86 -3.24 -10.10
CA LEU A 159 -10.46 -3.33 -10.47
C LEU A 159 -10.31 -3.16 -11.98
N GLU A 160 -9.68 -2.04 -12.37
CA GLU A 160 -9.45 -1.68 -13.77
C GLU A 160 -8.06 -2.16 -14.25
N LYS A 161 -7.08 -2.26 -13.34
CA LYS A 161 -5.68 -2.47 -13.71
C LYS A 161 -4.90 -3.27 -12.68
N VAL A 162 -4.14 -4.26 -13.17
CA VAL A 162 -3.10 -4.95 -12.42
C VAL A 162 -1.78 -4.84 -13.16
N ILE A 163 -0.76 -4.31 -12.50
CA ILE A 163 0.58 -4.13 -13.07
C ILE A 163 1.55 -5.08 -12.37
N PHE A 164 2.28 -5.86 -13.15
CA PHE A 164 3.37 -6.69 -12.65
C PHE A 164 4.70 -6.06 -13.06
N ARG A 165 5.54 -5.72 -12.09
CA ARG A 165 6.89 -5.19 -12.29
C ARG A 165 7.89 -6.17 -11.68
N PRO A 166 8.51 -7.05 -12.49
CA PRO A 166 9.54 -7.95 -11.97
C PRO A 166 10.77 -7.15 -11.53
N ILE A 167 11.61 -7.76 -10.68
CA ILE A 167 12.95 -7.24 -10.42
C ILE A 167 13.71 -7.28 -11.75
N GLY A 168 14.12 -6.12 -12.26
CA GLY A 168 14.93 -6.05 -13.47
C GLY A 168 16.27 -6.74 -13.23
N PHE A 169 16.46 -7.91 -13.84
CA PHE A 169 17.81 -8.44 -14.04
C PHE A 169 18.50 -7.53 -15.06
N PHE A 170 19.43 -6.69 -14.60
CA PHE A 170 20.43 -6.10 -15.48
C PHE A 170 21.28 -7.24 -16.03
N PHE A 171 20.95 -7.74 -17.22
CA PHE A 171 21.90 -8.49 -18.03
C PHE A 171 22.95 -7.50 -18.54
N PHE A 172 24.12 -7.46 -17.92
CA PHE A 172 25.33 -7.10 -18.66
C PHE A 172 25.57 -8.24 -19.65
N PHE A 173 25.11 -8.10 -20.88
CA PHE A 173 25.62 -8.90 -21.98
C PHE A 173 27.05 -8.42 -22.25
N PHE A 174 28.03 -9.11 -21.68
CA PHE A 174 29.34 -9.20 -22.33
C PHE A 174 29.18 -10.25 -23.44
N PHE A 175 29.10 -9.79 -24.68
CA PHE A 175 29.42 -10.63 -25.82
C PHE A 175 30.96 -10.72 -25.90
N GLU A 176 31.50 -11.90 -25.61
CA GLU A 176 32.77 -12.37 -26.21
C GLU A 176 32.43 -13.42 -27.27
#